data_AF-A0A2P8MC90-F1
#
_entry.id   AF-A0A2P8MC90-F1
#
_cell.length_a   1.000
_cell.length_b   1.000
_cell.length_c   1.000
_cell.angle_alpha   90.00
_cell.angle_beta   90.00
_cell.angle_gamma   90.00
#
_symmetry.space_group_name_H-M   'P 1'
#
loop_
_entity.id
_entity.type
_entity.pdbx_description
1 polymer ?
#
loop_
_entity_poly.entity_id
_entity_poly.type
_entity_poly.pdbx_seq_one_letter_code
_entity_poly.pdbx_strand_id
1 'polypeptide(L)'
;MNVTTISLKYFFFALTIIGALLSFYYRSLVSKTSPGNKNREKILGNMKDPISWRERNSKLSYISMFWTAVSFVIFLYFLLFSRTGTLSVTYLIIYIVLIAASLYFVKSNKKSTDA
;
A
#
# COMPACT_ATOMS: atom_id res chain seq x y z
N MET A 1 10.89 16.20 18.43
CA MET A 1 12.04 15.66 17.68
C MET A 1 11.88 16.04 16.23
N ASN A 2 12.93 16.57 15.59
CA ASN A 2 12.88 17.02 14.20
C ASN A 2 13.80 16.15 13.34
N VAL A 3 13.43 15.97 12.07
CA VAL A 3 14.20 15.22 11.08
C VAL A 3 14.55 16.16 9.92
N THR A 4 15.72 15.96 9.33
CA THR A 4 16.17 16.79 8.20
C THR A 4 15.32 16.52 6.96
N THR A 5 15.10 17.55 6.15
CA THR A 5 14.37 17.43 4.87
C THR A 5 15.05 16.44 3.91
N ILE A 6 16.39 16.31 3.99
CA ILE A 6 17.17 15.35 3.21
C ILE A 6 16.80 13.90 3.58
N SER A 7 16.77 13.57 4.88
CA SER A 7 16.37 12.23 5.33
C SER A 7 14.92 11.92 4.97
N LEU A 8 14.01 12.91 5.10
CA LEU A 8 12.60 12.76 4.71
C LEU A 8 12.45 12.48 3.20
N LYS A 9 13.22 13.17 2.35
CA LYS A 9 13.22 12.92 0.90
C LYS A 9 13.50 11.45 0.59
N TYR A 10 14.60 10.90 1.11
CA TYR A 10 14.95 9.50 0.86
C TYR A 10 13.99 8.51 1.53
N PHE A 11 13.41 8.86 2.67
CA PHE A 11 12.37 8.08 3.31
C PHE A 11 11.12 7.93 2.42
N PHE A 12 10.58 9.03 1.88
CA PHE A 12 9.44 8.98 0.97
C PHE A 12 9.75 8.28 -0.36
N PHE A 13 11.00 8.41 -0.84
CA PHE A 13 11.46 7.64 -2.00
C PHE A 13 11.46 6.13 -1.72
N ALA A 14 12.01 5.70 -0.58
CA ALA A 14 11.99 4.31 -0.16
C ALA A 14 10.56 3.77 -0.02
N LEU A 15 9.65 4.54 0.59
CA LEU A 15 8.23 4.18 0.68
C LEU A 15 7.56 4.05 -0.70
N THR A 16 7.93 4.90 -1.66
CA THR A 16 7.44 4.80 -3.04
C THR A 16 7.84 3.47 -3.66
N ILE A 17 9.12 3.08 -3.54
CA ILE A 17 9.63 1.81 -4.07
C ILE A 17 8.92 0.62 -3.40
N ILE A 18 8.87 0.59 -2.07
CA ILE A 18 8.24 -0.49 -1.31
C ILE A 18 6.76 -0.61 -1.69
N GLY A 19 6.04 0.51 -1.72
CA GLY A 19 4.63 0.52 -2.09
C GLY A 19 4.40 0.07 -3.53
N ALA A 20 5.28 0.43 -4.47
CA ALA A 20 5.18 0.00 -5.87
C ALA A 20 5.36 -1.53 -5.98
N LEU A 21 6.36 -2.09 -5.28
CA LEU A 21 6.58 -3.54 -5.22
C LEU A 21 5.39 -4.27 -4.62
N LEU A 22 4.81 -3.77 -3.52
CA LEU A 22 3.61 -4.35 -2.90
C LEU A 22 2.39 -4.26 -3.82
N SER A 23 2.18 -3.12 -4.47
CA SER A 23 1.08 -2.91 -5.41
C SER A 23 1.14 -3.92 -6.56
N PHE A 24 2.34 -4.09 -7.13
CA PHE A 24 2.58 -5.05 -8.20
C PHE A 24 2.41 -6.49 -7.71
N TYR A 25 2.92 -6.81 -6.51
CA TYR A 25 2.77 -8.12 -5.90
C TYR A 25 1.29 -8.51 -5.75
N TYR A 26 0.48 -7.67 -5.10
CA TYR A 26 -0.95 -7.94 -4.92
C TYR A 26 -1.70 -8.00 -6.25
N ARG A 27 -1.37 -7.14 -7.22
CA ARG A 27 -1.96 -7.18 -8.56
C ARG A 27 -1.62 -8.49 -9.28
N SER A 28 -0.37 -8.95 -9.17
CA SER A 28 0.10 -10.20 -9.75
C SER A 28 -0.65 -11.39 -9.15
N LEU A 29 -0.85 -11.41 -7.83
CA LEU A 29 -1.64 -12.44 -7.15
C LEU A 29 -3.09 -12.49 -7.67
N VAL A 30 -3.76 -11.34 -7.80
CA VAL A 30 -5.13 -11.27 -8.33
C VAL A 30 -5.21 -11.75 -9.78
N SER A 31 -4.24 -11.37 -10.62
CA SER A 31 -4.19 -11.81 -12.02
C SER A 31 -3.92 -13.31 -12.15
N LYS A 32 -2.97 -13.85 -11.37
CA LYS A 32 -2.62 -15.28 -11.39
C LYS A 32 -3.70 -16.19 -10.81
N THR A 33 -4.61 -15.65 -9.99
CA THR A 33 -5.74 -16.38 -9.39
C THR A 33 -7.06 -16.19 -10.15
N SER A 34 -7.04 -15.50 -11.30
CA SER A 34 -8.24 -15.30 -12.13
C SER A 34 -8.66 -16.59 -12.87
N PRO A 35 -9.96 -16.75 -13.18
CA PRO A 35 -10.46 -17.91 -13.93
C PRO A 35 -9.73 -18.09 -15.26
N GLY A 36 -9.33 -19.33 -15.58
CA GLY A 36 -8.59 -19.64 -16.80
C GLY A 36 -7.06 -19.54 -16.70
N ASN A 37 -6.50 -19.11 -15.56
CA ASN A 37 -5.04 -19.08 -15.38
C ASN A 37 -4.48 -20.44 -14.91
N LYS A 38 -3.44 -20.93 -15.57
CA LYS A 38 -2.74 -22.20 -15.24
C LYS A 38 -2.19 -22.23 -13.80
N ASN A 39 -1.88 -21.07 -13.22
CA ASN A 39 -1.33 -20.97 -11.86
C ASN A 39 -2.41 -20.88 -10.77
N ARG A 40 -3.70 -20.87 -11.14
CA ARG A 40 -4.80 -20.65 -10.21
C ARG A 40 -4.85 -21.72 -9.12
N GLU A 41 -4.79 -22.99 -9.50
CA GLU A 41 -4.85 -24.12 -8.55
C GLU A 41 -3.59 -24.20 -7.67
N LYS A 42 -2.42 -23.83 -8.21
CA LYS A 42 -1.17 -23.79 -7.44
C LYS A 42 -1.20 -22.73 -6.32
N ILE A 43 -1.90 -21.62 -6.52
CA ILE A 43 -1.95 -20.50 -5.57
C ILE A 43 -3.17 -20.61 -4.64
N LEU A 44 -4.34 -21.00 -5.15
CA LEU A 44 -5.56 -21.13 -4.35
C LEU A 44 -5.65 -22.47 -3.63
N GLY A 45 -5.16 -23.57 -4.21
CA GLY A 45 -5.22 -24.91 -3.62
C GLY A 45 -6.61 -25.24 -3.04
N ASN A 46 -6.63 -25.67 -1.77
CA ASN A 46 -7.85 -25.94 -0.99
C ASN A 46 -8.30 -24.74 -0.13
N MET A 47 -8.08 -23.50 -0.58
CA MET A 47 -8.46 -22.31 0.18
C MET A 47 -9.98 -22.22 0.36
N LYS A 48 -10.42 -22.06 1.61
CA LYS A 48 -11.85 -22.08 2.02
C LYS A 48 -12.71 -21.01 1.33
N ASP A 49 -12.14 -19.82 1.07
CA ASP A 49 -12.85 -18.72 0.40
C ASP A 49 -11.89 -17.93 -0.52
N PRO A 50 -11.70 -18.40 -1.76
CA PRO A 50 -10.77 -17.78 -2.70
C PRO A 50 -11.30 -16.46 -3.27
N ILE A 51 -12.62 -16.25 -3.28
CA ILE A 51 -13.24 -15.05 -3.85
C ILE A 51 -12.99 -13.86 -2.93
N SER A 52 -13.30 -13.98 -1.63
CA SER A 52 -13.04 -12.88 -0.69
C SER A 52 -11.55 -12.61 -0.51
N TRP A 53 -10.71 -13.65 -0.60
CA TRP A 53 -9.25 -13.48 -0.60
C TRP A 53 -8.80 -12.65 -1.80
N ARG A 54 -9.30 -12.94 -3.01
CA ARG A 54 -8.95 -12.17 -4.22
C ARG A 54 -9.44 -10.73 -4.15
N GLU A 55 -10.65 -10.49 -3.66
CA GLU A 55 -11.18 -9.13 -3.46
C GLU A 55 -10.33 -8.33 -2.47
N ARG A 56 -9.90 -8.95 -1.36
CA ARG A 56 -9.00 -8.31 -0.38
C ARG A 56 -7.67 -7.93 -1.00
N ASN A 57 -7.04 -8.84 -1.74
CA ASN A 57 -5.79 -8.55 -2.44
C ASN A 57 -5.96 -7.48 -3.51
N SER A 58 -7.10 -7.44 -4.20
CA SER A 58 -7.40 -6.36 -5.14
C SER A 58 -7.50 -5.01 -4.43
N LYS A 59 -8.20 -4.93 -3.29
CA LYS A 59 -8.28 -3.69 -2.49
C LYS A 59 -6.91 -3.27 -1.96
N LEU A 60 -6.11 -4.21 -1.45
CA LEU A 60 -4.74 -3.95 -1.01
C LEU A 60 -3.87 -3.41 -2.15
N SER A 61 -3.98 -3.97 -3.35
CA SER A 61 -3.28 -3.46 -4.54
C SER A 61 -3.61 -1.98 -4.80
N TYR A 62 -4.90 -1.60 -4.76
CA TYR A 62 -5.31 -0.21 -4.95
C TYR A 62 -4.84 0.71 -3.82
N ILE A 63 -4.93 0.29 -2.55
CA ILE A 63 -4.50 1.09 -1.40
C ILE A 63 -2.98 1.28 -1.41
N SER A 64 -2.21 0.21 -1.67
CA SER A 64 -0.77 0.32 -1.85
C SER A 64 -0.43 1.29 -2.98
N MET A 65 -1.13 1.22 -4.11
CA MET A 65 -0.88 2.10 -5.25
C MET A 65 -1.20 3.56 -4.92
N PHE A 66 -2.29 3.80 -4.19
CA PHE A 66 -2.65 5.13 -3.70
C PHE A 66 -1.53 5.72 -2.82
N TRP A 67 -1.07 4.97 -1.81
CA TRP A 67 0.00 5.45 -0.92
C TRP A 67 1.36 5.56 -1.59
N THR A 68 1.64 4.76 -2.62
CA THR A 68 2.79 4.96 -3.51
C THR A 68 2.70 6.30 -4.22
N ALA A 69 1.55 6.62 -4.82
CA ALA A 69 1.37 7.89 -5.52
C ALA A 69 1.51 9.08 -4.57
N VAL A 70 0.89 9.03 -3.39
CA VAL A 70 1.02 10.08 -2.36
C VAL A 70 2.47 10.22 -1.90
N SER A 71 3.16 9.11 -1.59
CA SER A 71 4.57 9.13 -1.19
C SER A 71 5.45 9.73 -2.28
N PHE A 72 5.16 9.43 -3.55
CA PHE A 72 5.90 9.95 -4.69
C PHE A 72 5.70 11.45 -4.88
N VAL A 73 4.46 11.94 -4.76
CA VAL A 73 4.16 13.39 -4.81
C VAL A 73 4.89 14.13 -3.69
N ILE A 74 4.88 13.59 -2.46
CA ILE A 74 5.60 14.17 -1.33
C ILE A 74 7.12 14.15 -1.59
N PHE A 75 7.65 13.06 -2.12
CA PHE A 75 9.05 12.97 -2.53
C PHE A 75 9.41 14.06 -3.56
N LEU A 76 8.60 14.24 -4.60
CA LEU A 76 8.81 15.28 -5.61
C LEU A 76 8.76 16.69 -4.98
N TYR A 77 7.86 16.91 -4.04
CA TYR A 77 7.82 18.17 -3.28
C TYR A 77 9.14 18.41 -2.54
N PHE A 78 9.67 17.41 -1.85
CA PHE A 78 10.96 17.51 -1.18
C PHE A 78 12.15 17.63 -2.14
N LEU A 79 12.06 17.04 -3.31
CA LEU A 79 13.11 17.09 -4.32
C LEU A 79 13.19 18.47 -5.00
N LEU A 80 12.04 19.07 -5.31
CA LEU A 80 11.96 20.28 -6.16
C LEU A 80 11.87 21.59 -5.36
N PHE A 81 11.24 21.59 -4.20
CA PHE A 81 10.88 22.83 -3.50
C PHE A 81 11.52 22.99 -2.11
N SER A 82 12.14 21.94 -1.57
CA SER A 82 12.65 22.01 -0.19
C SER A 82 14.09 22.49 -0.12
N ARG A 83 14.28 23.61 0.59
CA ARG A 83 15.61 24.04 1.05
C ARG A 83 16.06 23.18 2.23
N THR A 84 17.36 23.20 2.52
CA THR A 84 17.95 22.51 3.68
C THR A 84 17.28 23.01 4.95
N GLY A 85 16.66 22.10 5.72
CA GLY A 85 15.88 22.45 6.90
C GLY A 85 15.49 21.22 7.71
N THR A 86 14.66 21.44 8.74
CA THR A 86 14.15 20.36 9.59
C THR A 86 12.63 20.43 9.70
N LEU A 87 11.99 19.28 9.83
CA LEU A 87 10.56 19.11 9.96
C LEU A 87 10.26 18.27 11.20
N SER A 88 9.13 18.55 11.86
CA SER A 88 8.73 17.79 13.04
C SER A 88 8.42 16.33 12.67
N VAL A 89 8.91 15.39 13.48
CA VAL A 89 8.64 13.96 13.34
C VAL A 89 7.15 13.63 13.44
N THR A 90 6.36 14.48 14.11
CA THR A 90 4.91 14.28 14.27
C THR A 90 4.20 14.09 12.92
N TYR A 91 4.61 14.82 11.87
CA TYR A 91 4.04 14.67 10.53
C TYR A 91 4.27 13.27 9.95
N LEU A 92 5.46 12.71 10.18
CA LEU A 92 5.81 11.36 9.72
C LEU A 92 5.01 10.30 10.49
N ILE A 93 4.83 10.49 11.80
CA ILE A 93 4.01 9.57 12.62
C ILE A 93 2.56 9.57 12.12
N ILE A 94 1.96 10.76 11.92
CA ILE A 94 0.59 10.87 11.39
C ILE A 94 0.49 10.18 10.03
N TYR A 95 1.47 10.38 9.15
CA TYR A 95 1.50 9.74 7.84
C TYR A 95 1.48 8.21 7.92
N ILE A 96 2.32 7.62 8.78
CA ILE A 96 2.37 6.17 8.98
C ILE A 96 1.08 5.63 9.61
N VAL A 97 0.50 6.36 10.56
CA VAL A 97 -0.79 5.99 11.17
C VAL A 97 -1.90 5.96 10.13
N LEU A 98 -1.93 6.93 9.20
CA LEU A 98 -2.93 6.94 8.12
C LEU A 98 -2.76 5.75 7.17
N ILE A 99 -1.53 5.39 6.82
CA ILE A 99 -1.27 4.17 6.03
C ILE A 99 -1.78 2.94 6.78
N ALA A 100 -1.39 2.77 8.04
CA ALA A 100 -1.78 1.62 8.85
C ALA A 100 -3.31 1.52 9.02
N ALA A 101 -3.97 2.64 9.29
CA ALA A 101 -5.43 2.72 9.38
C ALA A 101 -6.09 2.28 8.07
N SER A 102 -5.62 2.78 6.93
CA SER A 102 -6.16 2.41 5.62
C SER A 102 -6.06 0.90 5.33
N LEU A 103 -4.95 0.26 5.74
CA LEU A 103 -4.75 -1.17 5.58
C LEU A 103 -5.64 -1.98 6.54
N TYR A 104 -5.83 -1.49 7.76
CA TYR A 104 -6.69 -2.14 8.76
C TYR A 104 -8.15 -2.21 8.31
N PHE A 105 -8.68 -1.13 7.73
CA PHE A 105 -10.08 -1.07 7.26
C PHE A 105 -10.40 -2.08 6.15
N VAL A 106 -9.41 -2.57 5.39
CA VAL A 106 -9.63 -3.62 4.36
C VAL A 106 -10.15 -4.92 4.97
N LYS A 107 -9.77 -5.23 6.22
CA LYS A 107 -10.12 -6.47 6.90
C LYS A 107 -11.57 -6.48 7.41
N SER A 108 -12.15 -5.31 7.66
CA SER A 108 -13.42 -5.18 8.38
C SER A 108 -14.67 -5.37 7.54
N ASN A 109 -14.58 -5.32 6.20
CA ASN A 109 -15.74 -5.56 5.32
C ASN A 109 -16.05 -7.05 5.11
N LYS A 110 -16.12 -7.84 6.19
CA LYS A 110 -16.85 -9.09 6.12
C LYS A 110 -18.32 -8.66 6.02
N LYS A 111 -18.88 -8.77 4.81
CA LYS A 111 -20.28 -8.48 4.52
C LYS A 111 -21.13 -9.19 5.58
N SER A 112 -21.72 -8.42 6.49
CA SER A 112 -22.89 -8.83 7.26
C SER A 112 -24.00 -9.00 6.23
N THR A 113 -24.08 -10.17 5.61
CA THR A 113 -25.23 -10.60 4.81
C THR A 113 -25.90 -11.70 5.62
N ASP A 114 -26.48 -11.29 6.74
CA ASP A 114 -27.62 -11.95 7.36
C ASP A 114 -28.74 -10.90 7.32
N ALA A 115 -29.56 -10.97 6.27
CA ALA A 115 -30.85 -10.33 6.14
C ALA A 115 -31.69 -11.17 5.17
#